data_AF-A0A1J4MN02-F1
#
_entry.id   AF-A0A1J4MN02-F1
#
_cell.length_a   1.000
_cell.length_b   1.000
_cell.length_c   1.000
_cell.angle_alpha   90.00
_cell.angle_beta   90.00
_cell.angle_gamma   90.00
#
_symmetry.space_group_name_H-M   'P 1'
#
loop_
_entity.id
_entity.type
_entity.pdbx_description
1 polymer ?
#
loop_
_entity_poly.entity_id
_entity_poly.type
_entity_poly.pdbx_seq_one_letter_code
_entity_poly.pdbx_strand_id
1 'polypeptide(L)'
;MAYSKILLIISFVILILHQVLCDQNCSRPISRRVSHSIRQLLKNERGISKYLRPECAFNQENHIFNHEESIKIVYPTGERQCGFCGEIFQEEKTYDQHMEKFHSHPQSGEFFCAEKLCTIFGQCGEPARLHACKSVMKRGDILEFCQKTVRSCFSENHKDSKFIGINLSQKLCNKERILEVNGCVEKVQQNRFSLSKLFFQHFSKVLLIFIMLTTFFLSYKMNEYLNKVK
;
A
#
# COMPACT_ATOMS: atom_id res chain seq x y z
N MET A 1 31.31 1.06 -31.89
CA MET A 1 31.25 1.82 -30.61
C MET A 1 30.10 2.82 -30.50
N ALA A 2 29.44 3.25 -31.59
CA ALA A 2 28.33 4.22 -31.52
C ALA A 2 27.01 3.65 -30.92
N TYR A 3 26.71 2.37 -31.17
CA TYR A 3 25.47 1.71 -30.72
C TYR A 3 25.33 1.62 -29.19
N SER A 4 26.44 1.49 -28.45
CA SER A 4 26.42 1.41 -26.99
C SER A 4 26.04 2.74 -26.33
N LYS A 5 26.41 3.87 -26.92
CA LYS A 5 26.05 5.21 -26.42
C LYS A 5 24.56 5.52 -26.66
N ILE A 6 24.02 5.08 -27.79
CA ILE A 6 22.58 5.24 -28.12
C ILE A 6 21.73 4.41 -27.14
N LEU A 7 22.14 3.17 -26.82
CA LEU A 7 21.41 2.33 -25.86
C LEU A 7 21.38 2.93 -24.44
N LEU A 8 22.48 3.55 -24.00
CA LEU A 8 22.55 4.25 -22.72
C LEU A 8 21.67 5.50 -22.69
N ILE A 9 21.63 6.27 -23.78
CA ILE A 9 20.75 7.44 -23.89
C ILE A 9 19.28 7.00 -23.89
N ILE A 10 18.92 5.94 -24.63
CA ILE A 10 17.56 5.40 -24.63
C ILE A 10 17.19 4.87 -23.25
N SER A 11 18.08 4.15 -22.56
CA SER A 11 17.85 3.69 -21.19
C SER A 11 17.68 4.85 -20.20
N PHE A 12 18.46 5.91 -20.35
CA PHE A 12 18.36 7.11 -19.53
C PHE A 12 17.08 7.91 -19.82
N VAL A 13 16.67 8.00 -21.09
CA VAL A 13 15.40 8.60 -21.50
C VAL A 13 14.21 7.76 -21.03
N ILE A 14 14.30 6.43 -21.03
CA ILE A 14 13.27 5.54 -20.47
C ILE A 14 13.19 5.68 -18.94
N LEU A 15 14.33 5.82 -18.25
CA LEU A 15 14.39 6.11 -16.81
C LEU A 15 13.79 7.48 -16.47
N ILE A 16 14.07 8.51 -17.28
CA ILE A 16 13.48 9.85 -17.12
C ILE A 16 11.99 9.82 -17.46
N LEU A 17 11.55 9.14 -18.52
CA LEU A 17 10.12 8.96 -18.82
C LEU A 17 9.40 8.19 -17.72
N HIS A 18 10.02 7.19 -17.09
CA HIS A 18 9.46 6.52 -15.91
C HIS A 18 9.33 7.46 -14.71
N GLN A 19 10.29 8.38 -14.51
CA GLN A 19 10.19 9.38 -13.44
C GLN A 19 9.13 10.46 -13.71
N VAL A 20 8.90 10.81 -14.98
CA VAL A 20 7.92 11.83 -15.39
C VAL A 20 6.48 11.28 -15.48
N LEU A 21 6.29 9.95 -15.59
CA LEU A 21 4.97 9.31 -15.54
C LEU A 21 4.40 9.09 -14.12
N CYS A 22 5.06 9.57 -13.06
CA CYS A 22 4.65 9.31 -11.67
C CYS A 22 3.57 10.25 -11.09
N ASP A 23 2.98 11.16 -11.87
CA ASP A 23 1.90 12.05 -11.39
C ASP A 23 0.54 11.89 -12.10
N GLN A 24 0.41 10.98 -13.07
CA GLN A 24 -0.91 10.65 -13.67
C GLN A 24 -1.61 9.43 -13.03
N ASN A 25 -0.99 8.76 -12.06
CA ASN A 25 -1.50 7.54 -11.42
C ASN A 25 -1.92 7.74 -9.96
N CYS A 26 -2.53 8.87 -9.62
CA CYS A 26 -3.10 9.07 -8.29
C CYS A 26 -4.54 8.54 -8.23
N SER A 27 -4.77 7.43 -7.55
CA SER A 27 -6.10 6.88 -7.31
C SER A 27 -6.90 7.83 -6.42
N ARG A 28 -7.96 8.40 -6.99
CA ARG A 28 -8.92 9.24 -6.26
C ARG A 28 -9.46 8.57 -4.99
N PRO A 29 -10.02 7.36 -5.02
CA PRO A 29 -10.61 6.75 -3.83
C PRO A 29 -9.55 6.47 -2.74
N ILE A 30 -8.32 6.07 -3.11
CA ILE A 30 -7.27 5.83 -2.12
C ILE A 30 -6.77 7.16 -1.55
N SER A 31 -6.43 8.12 -2.41
CA SER A 31 -5.95 9.44 -2.01
C SER A 31 -6.94 10.12 -1.08
N ARG A 32 -8.24 10.13 -1.42
CA ARG A 32 -9.31 10.67 -0.57
C ARG A 32 -9.37 10.03 0.82
N ARG A 33 -9.33 8.70 0.91
CA ARG A 33 -9.32 7.99 2.20
C ARG A 33 -8.10 8.34 3.04
N VAL A 34 -6.94 8.49 2.40
CA VAL A 34 -5.71 8.94 3.08
C VAL A 34 -5.84 10.39 3.55
N SER A 35 -6.29 11.30 2.69
CA SER A 35 -6.56 12.70 3.05
C SER A 35 -7.52 12.80 4.23
N HIS A 36 -8.60 12.02 4.23
CA HIS A 36 -9.54 11.92 5.35
C HIS A 36 -8.84 11.44 6.64
N SER A 37 -8.01 10.39 6.55
CA SER A 37 -7.27 9.87 7.70
C SER A 37 -6.30 10.90 8.28
N ILE A 38 -5.62 11.67 7.43
CA ILE A 38 -4.77 12.78 7.83
C ILE A 38 -5.59 13.88 8.51
N ARG A 39 -6.77 14.24 7.97
CA ARG A 39 -7.65 15.25 8.56
C ARG A 39 -8.10 14.85 9.96
N GLN A 40 -8.48 13.58 10.17
CA GLN A 40 -8.84 13.07 11.49
C GLN A 40 -7.66 13.10 12.47
N LEU A 41 -6.48 12.70 12.01
CA LEU A 41 -5.24 12.80 12.79
C LEU A 41 -4.99 14.24 13.24
N LEU A 42 -5.03 15.22 12.33
CA LEU A 42 -4.77 16.63 12.63
C LEU A 42 -5.86 17.25 13.52
N LYS A 43 -7.12 16.83 13.37
CA LYS A 43 -8.23 17.28 14.22
C LYS A 43 -8.05 16.84 15.68
N ASN A 44 -7.56 15.62 15.88
CA ASN A 44 -7.33 15.06 17.22
C ASN A 44 -6.13 15.71 17.92
N GLU A 45 -5.20 16.29 17.16
CA GLU A 45 -3.99 16.92 17.67
C GLU A 45 -4.12 18.46 17.59
N ARG A 46 -4.81 19.06 18.57
CA ARG A 46 -5.14 20.49 18.58
C ARG A 46 -3.90 21.36 18.35
N GLY A 47 -3.97 22.21 17.33
CA GLY A 47 -2.92 23.17 17.04
C GLY A 47 -1.70 22.59 16.34
N ILE A 48 -1.71 21.34 15.85
CA ILE A 48 -0.64 20.85 14.97
C ILE A 48 -0.61 21.64 13.66
N SER A 49 -1.77 21.98 13.10
CA SER A 49 -1.85 22.62 11.78
C SER A 49 -1.07 23.94 11.68
N LYS A 50 -0.98 24.73 12.76
CA LYS A 50 -0.18 25.98 12.78
C LYS A 50 1.34 25.77 12.72
N TYR A 51 1.80 24.53 12.93
CA TYR A 51 3.22 24.18 12.87
C TYR A 51 3.58 23.38 11.62
N LEU A 52 2.59 23.03 10.78
CA LEU A 52 2.85 22.37 9.50
C LEU A 52 3.45 23.39 8.53
N ARG A 53 4.51 22.98 7.85
CA ARG A 53 5.06 23.74 6.74
C ARG A 53 4.05 23.81 5.58
N PRO A 54 4.05 24.89 4.79
CA PRO A 54 3.15 25.02 3.66
C PRO A 54 3.24 23.82 2.70
N GLU A 55 4.44 23.32 2.42
CA GLU A 55 4.71 22.21 1.48
C GLU A 55 4.50 20.81 2.09
N CYS A 56 4.02 20.74 3.34
CA CYS A 56 3.88 19.48 4.05
C CYS A 56 2.89 18.53 3.36
N ALA A 57 3.25 17.25 3.28
CA ALA A 57 2.40 16.19 2.75
C ALA A 57 1.10 15.96 3.56
N PHE A 58 1.07 16.39 4.83
CA PHE A 58 -0.12 16.33 5.67
C PHE A 58 -1.00 17.59 5.57
N ASN A 59 -0.52 18.66 4.93
CA ASN A 59 -1.35 19.82 4.65
C ASN A 59 -2.40 19.45 3.60
N GLN A 60 -3.68 19.59 3.97
CA GLN A 60 -4.81 19.19 3.12
C GLN A 60 -4.93 20.06 1.88
N GLU A 61 -4.53 21.32 1.96
CA GLU A 61 -4.61 22.28 0.85
C GLU A 61 -3.74 21.84 -0.33
N ASN A 62 -2.68 21.08 -0.07
CA ASN A 62 -1.79 20.56 -1.10
C ASN A 62 -2.32 19.28 -1.77
N HIS A 63 -3.40 18.67 -1.27
CA HIS A 63 -3.85 17.40 -1.82
C HIS A 63 -4.56 17.61 -3.16
N ILE A 64 -4.18 16.83 -4.17
CA ILE A 64 -4.65 17.01 -5.55
C ILE A 64 -6.18 17.02 -5.71
N PHE A 65 -6.90 16.25 -4.89
CA PHE A 65 -8.37 16.17 -4.90
C PHE A 65 -9.04 17.05 -3.84
N ASN A 66 -8.30 17.93 -3.15
CA ASN A 66 -8.85 18.73 -2.05
C ASN A 66 -9.99 19.65 -2.51
N HIS A 67 -9.84 20.29 -3.67
CA HIS A 67 -10.88 21.16 -4.22
C HIS A 67 -12.17 20.39 -4.49
N GLU A 68 -12.08 19.26 -5.19
CA GLU A 68 -13.23 18.39 -5.48
C GLU A 68 -13.95 17.95 -4.20
N GLU A 69 -13.19 17.58 -3.18
CA GLU A 69 -13.74 17.19 -1.88
C GLU A 69 -14.35 18.36 -1.11
N SER A 70 -13.90 19.60 -1.35
CA SER A 70 -14.42 20.80 -0.70
C SER A 70 -15.75 21.28 -1.26
N ILE A 71 -16.02 21.00 -2.55
CA ILE A 71 -17.26 21.38 -3.22
C ILE A 71 -18.31 20.26 -3.21
N LYS A 72 -17.96 19.06 -2.74
CA LYS A 72 -18.89 17.94 -2.56
C LYS A 72 -19.88 18.23 -1.43
N ILE A 73 -21.16 18.05 -1.71
CA ILE A 73 -22.21 18.10 -0.69
C ILE A 73 -22.53 16.67 -0.26
N VAL A 74 -22.55 16.41 1.05
CA VAL A 74 -22.96 15.13 1.61
C VAL A 74 -24.25 15.36 2.39
N TYR A 75 -25.34 14.75 1.94
CA TYR A 75 -26.64 14.85 2.60
C TYR A 75 -26.70 13.97 3.86
N PRO A 76 -27.59 14.28 4.82
CA PRO A 76 -27.80 13.43 6.01
C PRO A 76 -28.19 11.99 5.68
N THR A 77 -28.84 11.77 4.53
CA THR A 77 -29.20 10.46 3.97
C THR A 77 -27.99 9.64 3.50
N GLY A 78 -26.80 10.25 3.41
CA GLY A 78 -25.58 9.63 2.92
C GLY A 78 -25.34 9.81 1.41
N GLU A 79 -26.30 10.41 0.70
CA GLU A 79 -26.17 10.78 -0.71
C GLU A 79 -25.10 11.87 -0.89
N ARG A 80 -24.43 11.84 -2.05
CA ARG A 80 -23.37 12.79 -2.41
C ARG A 80 -23.78 13.55 -3.66
N GLN A 81 -23.72 14.86 -3.62
CA GLN A 81 -23.90 15.71 -4.80
C GLN A 81 -22.54 16.13 -5.35
N CYS A 82 -22.36 16.01 -6.66
CA CYS A 82 -21.22 16.56 -7.38
C CYS A 82 -21.28 18.09 -7.38
N GLY A 83 -20.26 18.74 -6.82
CA GLY A 83 -20.16 20.20 -6.79
C GLY A 83 -19.92 20.85 -8.16
N PHE A 84 -19.55 20.07 -9.18
CA PHE A 84 -19.33 20.59 -10.54
C PHE A 84 -20.60 20.60 -11.39
N CYS A 85 -21.39 19.51 -11.36
CA CYS A 85 -22.54 19.32 -12.26
C CYS A 85 -23.88 19.16 -11.54
N GLY A 86 -23.88 19.00 -10.21
CA GLY A 86 -25.09 18.86 -9.41
C GLY A 86 -25.71 17.46 -9.38
N GLU A 87 -25.15 16.47 -10.08
CA GLU A 87 -25.64 15.08 -10.04
C GLU A 87 -25.54 14.47 -8.63
N ILE A 88 -26.52 13.65 -8.26
CA ILE A 88 -26.62 13.03 -6.92
C ILE A 88 -26.37 11.53 -7.03
N PHE A 89 -25.56 11.01 -6.12
CA PHE A 89 -25.12 9.62 -6.07
C PHE A 89 -25.42 9.01 -4.71
N GLN A 90 -26.03 7.82 -4.71
CA GLN A 90 -26.29 7.04 -3.50
C GLN A 90 -25.00 6.48 -2.88
N GLU A 91 -24.10 5.97 -3.73
CA GLU A 91 -22.88 5.31 -3.29
C GLU A 91 -21.65 6.19 -3.52
N GLU A 92 -20.70 6.15 -2.59
CA GLU A 92 -19.42 6.86 -2.77
C GLU A 92 -18.62 6.33 -3.96
N LYS A 93 -18.75 5.03 -4.25
CA LYS A 93 -18.06 4.39 -5.36
C LYS A 93 -18.52 4.94 -6.71
N THR A 94 -19.83 5.09 -6.90
CA THR A 94 -20.38 5.63 -8.15
C THR A 94 -20.08 7.11 -8.29
N TYR A 95 -20.08 7.85 -7.18
CA TYR A 95 -19.57 9.23 -7.13
C TYR A 95 -18.10 9.31 -7.56
N ASP A 96 -17.21 8.51 -6.95
CA ASP A 96 -15.77 8.50 -7.26
C ASP A 96 -15.55 8.16 -8.75
N GLN A 97 -16.29 7.19 -9.31
CA GLN A 97 -16.26 6.84 -10.74
C GLN A 97 -16.75 7.97 -11.65
N HIS A 98 -17.79 8.70 -11.24
CA HIS A 98 -18.27 9.87 -11.98
C HIS A 98 -17.18 10.96 -12.02
N MET A 99 -16.55 11.26 -10.88
CA MET A 99 -15.48 12.25 -10.80
C MET A 99 -14.29 11.86 -11.70
N GLU A 100 -13.84 10.61 -11.63
CA GLU A 100 -12.76 10.09 -12.47
C GLU A 100 -13.08 10.11 -13.98
N LYS A 101 -14.35 10.00 -14.36
CA LYS A 101 -14.75 9.94 -15.77
C LYS A 101 -15.05 11.31 -16.37
N PHE A 102 -15.72 12.18 -15.62
CA PHE A 102 -16.27 13.44 -16.13
C PHE A 102 -15.56 14.69 -15.62
N HIS A 103 -14.80 14.57 -14.53
CA HIS A 103 -14.11 15.68 -13.88
C HIS A 103 -12.62 15.35 -13.63
N SER A 104 -12.00 14.59 -14.53
CA SER A 104 -10.63 14.07 -14.41
C SER A 104 -9.50 15.10 -14.55
N HIS A 105 -9.79 16.39 -14.40
CA HIS A 105 -8.78 17.43 -14.56
C HIS A 105 -7.90 17.50 -13.30
N PRO A 106 -6.62 17.08 -13.35
CA PRO A 106 -5.71 17.42 -12.28
C PRO A 106 -5.63 18.93 -12.21
N GLN A 107 -5.83 19.48 -11.01
CA GLN A 107 -5.60 20.91 -10.80
C GLN A 107 -4.18 21.24 -11.28
N SER A 108 -4.03 22.29 -12.10
CA SER A 108 -2.72 22.77 -12.54
C SER A 108 -1.96 23.32 -11.33
N GLY A 109 -0.80 22.75 -11.01
CA GLY A 109 0.02 23.17 -9.86
C GLY A 109 0.79 22.00 -9.24
N GLU A 110 1.67 22.30 -8.28
CA GLU A 110 2.38 21.28 -7.50
C GLU A 110 1.46 20.72 -6.40
N PHE A 111 0.64 19.72 -6.74
CA PHE A 111 -0.20 19.03 -5.76
C PHE A 111 0.41 17.71 -5.31
N PHE A 112 0.19 17.36 -4.04
CA PHE A 112 0.59 16.09 -3.45
C PHE A 112 -0.49 15.03 -3.64
N CYS A 113 -0.10 13.89 -4.21
CA CYS A 113 -0.92 12.69 -4.24
C CYS A 113 -0.90 11.97 -2.88
N ALA A 114 -1.98 12.09 -2.09
CA ALA A 114 -2.04 11.54 -0.74
C ALA A 114 -1.98 10.00 -0.72
N GLU A 115 -2.32 9.32 -1.82
CA GLU A 115 -2.12 7.87 -1.96
C GLU A 115 -0.68 7.43 -1.68
N LYS A 116 0.34 8.27 -1.93
CA LYS A 116 1.73 7.97 -1.61
C LYS A 116 1.94 7.62 -0.11
N LEU A 117 1.02 8.05 0.76
CA LEU A 117 1.02 7.78 2.20
C LEU A 117 0.08 6.64 2.61
N CYS A 118 -0.52 5.92 1.65
CA CYS A 118 -1.55 4.93 1.96
C CYS A 118 -1.05 3.82 2.90
N THR A 119 0.23 3.44 2.83
CA THR A 119 0.82 2.40 3.67
C THR A 119 1.03 2.87 5.10
N ILE A 120 1.18 4.18 5.32
CA ILE A 120 1.27 4.79 6.64
C ILE A 120 -0.11 4.82 7.32
N PHE A 121 -1.17 4.98 6.54
CA PHE A 121 -2.55 5.09 7.02
C PHE A 121 -3.40 3.83 6.86
N GLY A 122 -2.87 2.76 6.27
CA GLY A 122 -3.59 1.51 6.05
C GLY A 122 -4.69 1.56 4.98
N GLN A 123 -4.66 2.56 4.08
CA GLN A 123 -5.72 2.81 3.10
C GLN A 123 -5.44 2.24 1.71
N CYS A 124 -4.31 1.56 1.51
CA CYS A 124 -3.94 1.02 0.21
C CYS A 124 -4.79 -0.19 -0.20
N GLY A 125 -4.77 -0.47 -1.51
CA GLY A 125 -5.12 -1.79 -2.02
C GLY A 125 -4.22 -2.92 -1.49
N GLU A 126 -4.70 -4.14 -1.63
CA GLU A 126 -4.05 -5.34 -1.08
C GLU A 126 -2.59 -5.56 -1.50
N PRO A 127 -2.17 -5.34 -2.77
CA PRO A 127 -0.78 -5.51 -3.17
C PRO A 127 0.18 -4.61 -2.39
N ALA A 128 -0.18 -3.34 -2.20
CA ALA A 128 0.63 -2.36 -1.49
C ALA A 128 0.66 -2.63 0.03
N ARG A 129 -0.45 -3.09 0.62
CA ARG A 129 -0.48 -3.56 2.03
C ARG A 129 0.48 -4.73 2.26
N LEU A 130 0.47 -5.73 1.37
CA LEU A 130 1.38 -6.87 1.45
C LEU A 130 2.85 -6.48 1.30
N HIS A 131 3.14 -5.54 0.40
CA HIS A 131 4.48 -4.94 0.29
C HIS A 131 4.87 -4.29 1.62
N ALA A 132 3.96 -3.54 2.24
CA ALA A 132 4.23 -2.88 3.51
C ALA A 132 4.57 -3.84 4.65
N CYS A 133 3.81 -4.93 4.78
CA CYS A 133 4.10 -5.98 5.75
C CYS A 133 5.52 -6.56 5.57
N LYS A 134 5.92 -6.85 4.32
CA LYS A 134 7.25 -7.42 4.03
C LYS A 134 8.37 -6.41 4.28
N SER A 135 8.19 -5.16 3.87
CA SER A 135 9.13 -4.05 4.03
C SER A 135 9.49 -3.84 5.50
N VAL A 136 8.48 -3.65 6.35
CA VAL A 136 8.62 -3.35 7.78
C VAL A 136 9.29 -4.49 8.55
N MET A 137 9.10 -5.75 8.12
CA MET A 137 9.74 -6.90 8.76
C MET A 137 11.21 -7.09 8.35
N LYS A 138 11.65 -6.54 7.19
CA LYS A 138 12.97 -6.83 6.62
C LYS A 138 13.91 -5.62 6.56
N ARG A 139 13.48 -4.52 5.93
CA ARG A 139 14.35 -3.40 5.56
C ARG A 139 13.99 -2.09 6.26
N GLY A 140 12.74 -1.94 6.71
CA GLY A 140 12.30 -0.71 7.38
C GLY A 140 12.17 0.51 6.46
N ASP A 141 12.19 0.33 5.14
CA ASP A 141 12.08 1.40 4.14
C ASP A 141 10.79 2.23 4.30
N ILE A 142 9.68 1.61 4.69
CA ILE A 142 8.44 2.36 5.00
C ILE A 142 8.54 3.15 6.31
N LEU A 143 9.28 2.65 7.29
CA LEU A 143 9.50 3.39 8.54
C LEU A 143 10.36 4.62 8.28
N GLU A 144 11.43 4.47 7.50
CA GLU A 144 12.28 5.59 7.07
C GLU A 144 11.49 6.60 6.24
N PHE A 145 10.73 6.13 5.25
CA PHE A 145 9.84 6.97 4.44
C PHE A 145 8.84 7.74 5.30
N CYS A 146 8.20 7.08 6.27
CA CYS A 146 7.28 7.70 7.21
C CYS A 146 7.98 8.78 8.05
N GLN A 147 9.12 8.45 8.66
CA GLN A 147 9.87 9.38 9.50
C GLN A 147 10.34 10.60 8.71
N LYS A 148 10.86 10.39 7.50
CA LYS A 148 11.28 11.46 6.60
C LYS A 148 10.11 12.36 6.22
N THR A 149 8.96 11.78 5.89
CA THR A 149 7.75 12.53 5.54
C THR A 149 7.23 13.34 6.71
N VAL A 150 7.19 12.77 7.92
CA VAL A 150 6.77 13.52 9.11
C VAL A 150 7.77 14.64 9.41
N ARG A 151 9.07 14.36 9.39
CA ARG A 151 10.10 15.38 9.66
C ARG A 151 10.06 16.55 8.68
N SER A 152 9.81 16.30 7.39
CA SER A 152 9.75 17.39 6.40
C SER A 152 8.59 18.35 6.64
N CYS A 153 7.58 17.96 7.41
CA CYS A 153 6.42 18.79 7.74
C CYS A 153 6.67 19.80 8.86
N PHE A 154 7.74 19.68 9.65
CA PHE A 154 7.97 20.50 10.83
C PHE A 154 9.32 21.22 10.76
N SER A 155 9.38 22.42 11.34
CA SER A 155 10.59 23.24 11.38
C SER A 155 11.54 22.74 12.47
N GLU A 156 12.80 22.51 12.11
CA GLU A 156 13.84 22.15 13.09
C GLU A 156 14.28 23.33 13.96
N ASN A 157 14.06 24.56 13.47
CA ASN A 157 14.48 25.79 14.13
C ASN A 157 13.49 26.25 15.22
N HIS A 158 12.24 25.76 15.19
CA HIS A 158 11.22 26.12 16.16
C HIS A 158 10.98 24.96 17.13
N LYS A 159 11.34 25.14 18.41
CA LYS A 159 11.31 24.08 19.43
C LYS A 159 9.99 23.32 19.50
N ASP A 160 8.86 24.05 19.49
CA ASP A 160 7.53 23.42 19.54
C ASP A 160 7.21 22.61 18.27
N SER A 161 7.55 23.13 17.10
CA SER A 161 7.31 22.47 15.81
C SER A 161 8.12 21.17 15.75
N LYS A 162 9.41 21.24 16.13
CA LYS A 162 10.30 20.09 16.24
C LYS A 162 9.75 19.03 17.22
N PHE A 163 9.33 19.45 18.41
CA PHE A 163 8.79 18.54 19.43
C PHE A 163 7.52 17.83 18.95
N ILE A 164 6.59 18.58 18.33
CA ILE A 164 5.38 18.03 17.72
C ILE A 164 5.73 17.03 16.62
N GLY A 165 6.68 17.35 15.74
CA GLY A 165 7.13 16.44 14.69
C GLY A 165 7.73 15.14 15.22
N ILE A 166 8.50 15.21 16.31
CA ILE A 166 9.05 14.02 16.98
C ILE A 166 7.92 13.16 17.55
N ASN A 167 6.99 13.76 18.30
CA ASN A 167 5.87 13.03 18.90
C ASN A 167 4.98 12.38 17.84
N LEU A 168 4.67 13.12 16.78
CA LEU A 168 3.87 12.60 15.66
C LEU A 168 4.59 11.46 14.94
N SER A 169 5.90 11.58 14.74
CA SER A 169 6.72 10.54 14.12
C SER A 169 6.76 9.28 14.98
N GLN A 170 6.87 9.38 16.30
CA GLN A 170 6.84 8.23 17.21
C GLN A 170 5.48 7.52 17.18
N LYS A 171 4.39 8.31 17.18
CA LYS A 171 3.03 7.79 17.14
C LYS A 171 2.69 7.11 15.81
N LEU A 172 3.09 7.69 14.68
CA LEU A 172 2.72 7.19 13.35
C LEU A 172 3.70 6.17 12.77
N CYS A 173 5.00 6.37 12.96
CA CYS A 173 6.08 5.68 12.25
C CYS A 173 6.76 4.63 13.12
N ASN A 174 6.00 3.89 13.93
CA ASN A 174 6.47 2.71 14.64
C ASN A 174 6.03 1.43 13.94
N LYS A 175 6.78 0.36 14.20
CA LYS A 175 6.62 -0.93 13.53
C LYS A 175 5.25 -1.55 13.79
N GLU A 176 4.84 -1.54 15.04
CA GLU A 176 3.60 -2.16 15.54
C GLU A 176 2.39 -1.55 14.83
N ARG A 177 2.29 -0.22 14.81
CA ARG A 177 1.20 0.50 14.16
C ARG A 177 1.16 0.24 12.67
N ILE A 178 2.31 0.29 11.97
CA ILE A 178 2.31 0.05 10.51
C ILE A 178 1.86 -1.39 10.20
N LEU A 179 2.25 -2.38 11.01
CA LEU A 179 1.78 -3.75 10.84
C LEU A 179 0.27 -3.89 11.12
N GLU A 180 -0.22 -3.19 12.13
CA GLU A 180 -1.64 -3.18 12.52
C GLU A 180 -2.52 -2.56 11.42
N VAL A 181 -2.24 -1.32 10.99
CA VAL A 181 -3.06 -0.61 10.00
C VAL A 181 -3.03 -1.28 8.62
N ASN A 182 -1.99 -2.06 8.32
CA ASN A 182 -1.92 -2.85 7.09
C ASN A 182 -2.49 -4.27 7.25
N GLY A 183 -2.94 -4.68 8.43
CA GLY A 183 -3.53 -6.00 8.71
C GLY A 183 -2.55 -7.15 8.51
N CYS A 184 -1.28 -6.94 8.89
CA CYS A 184 -0.21 -7.92 8.65
C CYS A 184 -0.29 -9.14 9.58
N VAL A 185 -0.83 -8.95 10.79
CA VAL A 185 -0.84 -9.97 11.85
C VAL A 185 -1.66 -11.21 11.45
N GLU A 186 -2.82 -11.01 10.82
CA GLU A 186 -3.69 -12.10 10.36
C GLU A 186 -3.08 -12.89 9.19
N LYS A 187 -2.39 -12.19 8.27
CA LYS A 187 -1.86 -12.80 7.03
C LYS A 187 -0.56 -13.58 7.23
N VAL A 188 0.27 -13.19 8.21
CA VAL A 188 1.48 -13.96 8.55
C VAL A 188 1.11 -15.33 9.14
N GLN A 189 0.02 -15.42 9.92
CA GLN A 189 -0.51 -16.70 10.40
C GLN A 189 -1.11 -17.55 9.28
N GLN A 190 -1.93 -16.96 8.40
CA GLN A 190 -2.50 -17.69 7.26
C GLN A 190 -1.44 -18.25 6.30
N ASN A 191 -0.37 -17.50 6.01
CA ASN A 191 0.69 -17.98 5.12
C ASN A 191 1.52 -19.12 5.74
N ARG A 192 1.68 -19.15 7.07
CA ARG A 192 2.32 -20.31 7.73
C ARG A 192 1.43 -21.55 7.66
N PHE A 193 0.12 -21.38 7.83
CA PHE A 193 -0.85 -22.48 7.74
C PHE A 193 -1.04 -23.02 6.32
N SER A 194 -0.98 -22.18 5.29
CA SER A 194 -1.07 -22.64 3.89
C SER A 194 0.17 -23.42 3.47
N LEU A 195 1.37 -22.97 3.86
CA LEU A 195 2.62 -23.66 3.56
C LEU A 195 2.70 -25.03 4.24
N SER A 196 2.28 -25.13 5.52
CA SER A 196 2.25 -26.42 6.23
C SER A 196 1.26 -27.39 5.59
N LYS A 197 0.08 -26.92 5.18
CA LYS A 197 -0.91 -27.75 4.47
C LYS A 197 -0.40 -28.27 3.13
N LEU A 198 0.31 -27.44 2.37
CA LEU A 198 0.91 -27.81 1.10
C LEU A 198 2.04 -28.84 1.28
N PHE A 199 2.90 -28.64 2.29
CA PHE A 199 3.93 -29.60 2.69
C PHE A 199 3.32 -30.95 3.08
N PHE A 200 2.27 -30.96 3.91
CA PHE A 200 1.58 -32.20 4.32
C PHE A 200 0.97 -32.94 3.13
N GLN A 201 0.32 -32.23 2.20
CA GLN A 201 -0.27 -32.86 1.02
C GLN A 201 0.79 -33.48 0.10
N HIS A 202 1.90 -32.79 -0.15
CA HIS A 202 2.96 -33.33 -1.00
C HIS A 202 3.73 -34.45 -0.32
N PHE A 203 4.03 -34.32 0.98
CA PHE A 203 4.71 -35.36 1.75
C PHE A 203 3.89 -36.65 1.84
N SER A 204 2.58 -36.54 2.09
CA SER A 204 1.67 -37.70 2.14
C SER A 204 1.62 -38.46 0.81
N LYS A 205 1.58 -37.76 -0.33
CA LYS A 205 1.58 -38.40 -1.65
C LYS A 205 2.89 -39.11 -1.95
N VAL A 206 4.03 -38.49 -1.63
CA VAL A 206 5.36 -39.11 -1.83
C VAL A 206 5.52 -40.34 -0.95
N LEU A 207 5.08 -40.27 0.31
CA LEU A 207 5.11 -41.41 1.23
C LEU A 207 4.27 -42.59 0.73
N LEU A 208 3.06 -42.33 0.21
CA LEU A 208 2.21 -43.37 -0.36
C LEU A 208 2.85 -44.04 -1.58
N ILE A 209 3.46 -43.25 -2.47
CA ILE A 209 4.18 -43.78 -3.64
C ILE A 209 5.34 -44.67 -3.18
N PHE A 210 6.11 -44.23 -2.18
CA PHE A 210 7.21 -45.01 -1.64
C PHE A 210 6.73 -46.33 -1.05
N ILE A 211 5.65 -46.31 -0.26
CA ILE A 211 5.04 -47.53 0.29
C ILE A 211 4.62 -48.48 -0.85
N MET A 212 3.91 -48.00 -1.87
CA MET A 212 3.48 -48.86 -2.99
C MET A 212 4.66 -49.46 -3.77
N LEU A 213 5.74 -48.70 -3.97
CA LEU A 213 6.93 -49.22 -4.64
C LEU A 213 7.62 -50.28 -3.79
N THR A 214 7.80 -50.03 -2.49
CA THR A 214 8.43 -51.00 -1.59
C THR A 214 7.63 -52.30 -1.49
N THR A 215 6.30 -52.22 -1.39
CA THR A 215 5.44 -53.42 -1.37
C THR A 215 5.52 -54.17 -2.70
N PHE A 216 5.49 -53.46 -3.84
CA PHE A 216 5.65 -54.07 -5.16
C PHE A 216 6.99 -54.81 -5.30
N PHE A 217 8.10 -54.18 -4.92
CA PHE A 217 9.42 -54.81 -4.96
C PHE A 217 9.55 -56.02 -4.04
N LEU A 218 8.96 -55.96 -2.84
CA LEU A 218 8.91 -57.08 -1.90
C LEU A 218 8.10 -58.24 -2.48
N SER A 219 6.91 -57.98 -3.01
CA SER A 219 6.07 -58.99 -3.67
C SER A 219 6.76 -59.62 -4.88
N TYR A 220 7.43 -58.81 -5.69
CA TYR A 220 8.18 -59.29 -6.86
C TYR A 220 9.33 -60.23 -6.46
N LYS A 221 10.15 -59.83 -5.48
CA LYS A 221 11.25 -60.67 -4.98
C LYS A 221 10.76 -61.98 -4.36
N MET A 222 9.66 -61.94 -3.61
CA MET A 222 9.05 -63.15 -3.06
C MET A 222 8.58 -64.11 -4.15
N ASN A 223 8.00 -63.59 -5.23
CA ASN A 223 7.55 -64.40 -6.36
C ASN A 223 8.72 -65.02 -7.15
N GLU A 224 9.81 -64.28 -7.39
CA GLU A 224 11.03 -64.83 -7.97
C GLU A 224 11.63 -65.95 -7.11
N TYR A 225 11.65 -65.76 -5.79
CA TYR A 225 12.16 -66.78 -4.86
C TYR A 225 11.31 -68.06 -4.90
N LEU A 226 9.98 -67.93 -4.88
CA LEU A 226 9.07 -69.08 -4.98
C LEU A 226 9.20 -69.83 -6.31
N ASN A 227 9.44 -69.12 -7.42
CA ASN A 227 9.64 -69.74 -8.73
C ASN A 227 11.01 -70.45 -8.88
N LYS A 228 12.01 -70.10 -8.06
CA LYS A 228 13.32 -70.80 -8.03
C LYS A 228 13.33 -72.05 -7.16
N VAL A 229 12.33 -72.23 -6.29
CA VAL A 229 12.22 -73.36 -5.36
C VAL A 229 11.31 -74.47 -5.91
N LYS A 230 10.64 -74.25 -7.05
CA LYS A 230 9.98 -75.29 -7.86
C LYS A 230 10.93 -75.87 -8.90
#